data_AF-A0A2S6R1W6-F1
#
_entry.id   AF-A0A2S6R1W6-F1
#
_cell.length_a   1.000
_cell.length_b   1.000
_cell.length_c   1.000
_cell.angle_alpha   90.00
_cell.angle_beta   90.00
_cell.angle_gamma   90.00
#
_symmetry.space_group_name_H-M   'P 1'
#
loop_
_entity.id
_entity.type
_entity.pdbx_description
1 polymer ?
#
loop_
_entity_poly.entity_id
_entity_poly.type
_entity_poly.pdbx_seq_one_letter_code
_entity_poly.pdbx_strand_id
1 'polypeptide(L)'
;MVARGAELPPFDLHAPLMSLLGPMATRADTIPADTPYLSAPKRAGAELKKALEQAAAGKKIGIAWAGNPAHENDRNRSCGAARFARLAVAPNVGLFNLQKDASSAALSQLPLAVDLAPHLDDFGATAFAAERMDLIVTVDTALAHPVWLLLPCAPEWRW
;
A
#
# COMPACT_ATOMS: atom_id res chain seq x y z
N MET A 1 -17.98 11.41 14.62
CA MET A 1 -18.03 11.71 13.18
C MET A 1 -19.33 12.46 12.93
N VAL A 2 -19.30 13.67 12.36
CA VAL A 2 -20.51 14.47 12.07
C VAL A 2 -20.86 14.30 10.58
N ALA A 3 -22.15 14.13 10.26
CA ALA A 3 -22.58 13.96 8.88
C ALA A 3 -22.33 15.23 8.05
N ARG A 4 -21.99 15.06 6.75
CA ARG A 4 -21.76 16.20 5.85
C ARG A 4 -23.03 17.05 5.75
N GLY A 5 -22.91 18.34 6.06
CA GLY A 5 -24.02 19.31 6.00
C GLY A 5 -24.90 19.36 7.24
N ALA A 6 -24.65 18.52 8.25
CA ALA A 6 -25.33 18.62 9.54
C ALA A 6 -24.77 19.79 10.37
N GLU A 7 -25.59 20.29 11.29
CA GLU A 7 -25.15 21.27 12.28
C GLU A 7 -24.00 20.71 13.13
N LEU A 8 -22.96 21.52 13.31
CA LEU A 8 -21.80 21.13 14.10
C LEU A 8 -22.14 21.27 15.60
N PRO A 9 -21.73 20.33 16.46
CA PRO A 9 -21.87 20.50 17.91
C PRO A 9 -21.03 21.70 18.38
N PRO A 10 -21.27 22.26 19.57
CA PRO A 10 -20.41 23.31 20.12
C PRO A 10 -18.94 22.88 20.17
N PHE A 11 -18.04 23.75 19.73
CA PHE A 11 -16.58 23.54 19.77
C PHE A 11 -15.88 24.88 20.05
N ASP A 12 -14.70 24.83 20.65
CA ASP A 12 -13.89 26.01 20.91
C ASP A 12 -13.02 26.39 19.70
N LEU A 13 -12.53 25.39 18.96
CA LEU A 13 -11.66 25.57 17.81
C LEU A 13 -11.99 24.56 16.70
N HIS A 14 -11.85 25.00 15.45
CA HIS A 14 -11.93 24.17 14.26
C HIS A 14 -10.75 24.49 13.35
N ALA A 15 -10.00 23.48 12.94
CA ALA A 15 -8.86 23.63 12.06
C ALA A 15 -8.82 22.49 11.03
N PRO A 16 -8.50 22.77 9.75
CA PRO A 16 -8.17 21.73 8.79
C PRO A 16 -6.97 20.90 9.29
N LEU A 17 -6.99 19.59 9.05
CA LEU A 17 -5.93 18.67 9.51
C LEU A 17 -4.53 19.14 9.08
N MET A 18 -4.40 19.62 7.84
CA MET A 18 -3.12 20.10 7.29
C MET A 18 -2.66 21.44 7.87
N SER A 19 -3.55 22.17 8.55
CA SER A 19 -3.18 23.39 9.27
C SER A 19 -2.66 23.11 10.67
N LEU A 20 -2.81 21.88 11.22
CA LEU A 20 -2.48 21.58 12.62
C LEU A 20 -0.99 21.72 12.95
N LEU A 21 -0.09 21.55 11.97
CA LEU A 21 1.35 21.70 12.21
C LEU A 21 1.71 23.09 12.75
N GLY A 22 1.01 24.14 12.30
CA GLY A 22 1.24 25.52 12.75
C GLY A 22 0.86 25.75 14.22
N PRO A 23 -0.42 25.55 14.62
CA PRO A 23 -0.87 25.69 16.00
C PRO A 23 -0.16 24.76 16.99
N MET A 24 0.27 23.56 16.54
CA MET A 24 1.04 22.63 17.36
C MET A 24 2.53 23.02 17.47
N ALA A 25 2.96 24.09 16.78
CA ALA A 25 4.35 24.51 16.68
C ALA A 25 5.31 23.38 16.25
N THR A 26 4.81 22.44 15.44
CA THR A 26 5.59 21.30 14.97
C THR A 26 6.60 21.77 13.95
N ARG A 27 7.88 21.55 14.24
CA ARG A 27 9.01 21.76 13.34
C ARG A 27 9.51 20.43 12.81
N ALA A 28 10.28 20.45 11.72
CA ALA A 28 10.85 19.23 11.13
C ALA A 28 11.67 18.39 12.12
N ASP A 29 12.37 19.03 13.07
CA ASP A 29 13.17 18.41 14.12
C ASP A 29 12.37 17.99 15.36
N THR A 30 11.09 18.39 15.45
CA THR A 30 10.19 18.02 16.56
C THR A 30 9.06 17.11 16.11
N ILE A 31 9.07 16.62 14.86
CA ILE A 31 8.15 15.58 14.41
C ILE A 31 8.42 14.34 15.28
N PRO A 32 7.42 13.81 16.02
CA PRO A 32 7.60 12.59 16.81
C PRO A 32 8.08 11.46 15.88
N ALA A 33 9.32 11.02 16.06
CA ALA A 33 10.07 10.25 15.06
C ALA A 33 10.24 8.76 15.40
N ASP A 34 9.53 8.24 16.41
CA ASP A 34 9.56 6.81 16.74
C ASP A 34 8.84 6.01 15.65
N THR A 35 9.55 5.79 14.54
CA THR A 35 9.10 5.02 13.40
C THR A 35 9.80 3.65 13.38
N PRO A 36 9.06 2.55 13.15
CA PRO A 36 7.61 2.50 12.94
C PRO A 36 6.83 2.61 14.27
N TYR A 37 5.74 3.39 14.29
CA TYR A 37 4.88 3.58 15.47
C TYR A 37 3.83 2.48 15.65
N LEU A 38 3.68 1.62 14.63
CA LEU A 38 2.87 0.40 14.63
C LEU A 38 3.69 -0.71 13.96
N SER A 39 3.62 -1.92 14.51
CA SER A 39 4.27 -3.10 13.93
C SER A 39 3.23 -4.08 13.42
N ALA A 40 3.55 -4.84 12.38
CA ALA A 40 2.65 -5.88 11.91
C ALA A 40 2.46 -6.97 12.98
N PRO A 41 1.33 -7.70 12.93
CA PRO A 41 1.12 -8.86 13.79
C PRO A 41 2.30 -9.85 13.69
N LYS A 42 2.68 -10.48 14.80
CA LYS A 42 3.75 -11.50 14.80
C LYS A 42 3.32 -12.83 14.16
N ARG A 43 2.01 -13.04 13.99
CA ARG A 43 1.42 -14.28 13.48
C ARG A 43 0.44 -13.96 12.36
N ALA A 44 0.45 -14.80 11.34
CA ALA A 44 -0.55 -14.87 10.29
C ALA A 44 -0.96 -16.32 10.05
N GLY A 45 -2.03 -16.51 9.27
CA GLY A 45 -2.51 -17.82 8.86
C GLY A 45 -1.45 -18.68 8.18
N ALA A 46 -1.58 -20.00 8.31
CA ALA A 46 -0.61 -20.96 7.74
C ALA A 46 -0.51 -20.84 6.21
N GLU A 47 -1.64 -20.60 5.53
CA GLU A 47 -1.67 -20.46 4.07
C GLU A 47 -0.90 -19.22 3.59
N LEU A 48 -0.98 -18.08 4.28
CA LEU A 48 -0.19 -16.89 3.92
C LEU A 48 1.32 -17.17 4.06
N LYS A 49 1.73 -17.86 5.14
CA LYS A 49 3.13 -18.23 5.34
C LYS A 49 3.63 -19.17 4.24
N LYS A 50 2.82 -20.17 3.91
CA LYS A 50 3.11 -21.12 2.83
C LYS A 50 3.23 -20.41 1.48
N ALA A 51 2.33 -19.47 1.17
CA ALA A 51 2.40 -18.68 -0.05
C ALA A 51 3.68 -17.82 -0.12
N LEU A 52 4.09 -17.20 0.99
CA LEU A 52 5.34 -16.43 1.09
C LEU A 52 6.63 -17.25 0.85
N GLU A 53 6.55 -18.57 0.91
CA GLU A 53 7.64 -19.52 0.66
C GLU A 53 7.64 -20.08 -0.77
N GLN A 54 6.62 -19.80 -1.59
CA GLN A 54 6.49 -20.36 -2.94
C GLN A 54 7.43 -19.73 -3.98
N ALA A 55 7.88 -18.49 -3.76
CA ALA A 55 8.74 -17.82 -4.73
C ALA A 55 10.19 -18.31 -4.64
N ALA A 56 10.93 -18.18 -5.74
CA ALA A 56 12.35 -18.49 -5.80
C ALA A 56 13.15 -17.73 -4.72
N ALA A 57 14.25 -18.34 -4.26
CA ALA A 57 15.18 -17.70 -3.35
C ALA A 57 15.73 -16.40 -3.95
N GLY A 58 15.71 -15.31 -3.19
CA GLY A 58 16.11 -13.99 -3.67
C GLY A 58 15.39 -12.85 -2.97
N LYS A 59 15.45 -11.65 -3.56
CA LYS A 59 14.74 -10.48 -3.06
C LYS A 59 13.24 -10.64 -3.29
N LYS A 60 12.44 -10.47 -2.23
CA LYS A 60 10.98 -10.50 -2.28
C LYS A 60 10.46 -9.11 -2.65
N ILE A 61 9.85 -8.99 -3.83
CA ILE A 61 9.27 -7.73 -4.30
C ILE A 61 7.75 -7.85 -4.30
N GLY A 62 7.08 -7.04 -3.48
CA GLY A 62 5.63 -6.91 -3.46
C GLY A 62 5.14 -5.89 -4.49
N ILE A 63 4.03 -6.17 -5.17
CA ILE A 63 3.46 -5.25 -6.18
C ILE A 63 1.96 -5.04 -6.00
N ALA A 64 1.51 -3.82 -6.28
CA ALA A 64 0.09 -3.47 -6.43
C ALA A 64 -0.05 -2.29 -7.41
N TRP A 65 -0.89 -2.43 -8.43
CA TRP A 65 -0.92 -1.55 -9.59
C TRP A 65 -2.18 -0.67 -9.69
N ALA A 66 -3.19 -0.93 -8.87
CA ALA A 66 -4.46 -0.23 -8.91
C ALA A 66 -5.02 0.07 -7.51
N GLY A 67 -5.72 1.20 -7.42
CA GLY A 67 -6.46 1.60 -6.23
C GLY A 67 -7.88 1.03 -6.20
N ASN A 68 -8.75 1.73 -5.45
CA ASN A 68 -10.17 1.41 -5.41
C ASN A 68 -10.85 1.93 -6.69
N PRO A 69 -11.47 1.08 -7.53
CA PRO A 69 -12.15 1.52 -8.76
C PRO A 69 -13.28 2.53 -8.55
N ALA A 70 -13.87 2.58 -7.35
CA ALA A 70 -14.91 3.56 -7.00
C ALA A 70 -14.34 4.95 -6.65
N HIS A 71 -13.02 5.10 -6.59
CA HIS A 71 -12.37 6.38 -6.35
C HIS A 71 -12.38 7.23 -7.62
N GLU A 72 -12.85 8.47 -7.56
CA GLU A 72 -13.04 9.35 -8.73
C GLU A 72 -11.77 9.49 -9.59
N ASN A 73 -10.60 9.58 -8.94
CA ASN A 73 -9.31 9.72 -9.61
C ASN A 73 -8.58 8.38 -9.88
N ASP A 74 -9.22 7.21 -9.70
CA ASP A 74 -8.56 5.90 -9.79
C ASP A 74 -7.83 5.70 -11.13
N ARG A 75 -8.48 6.07 -12.23
CA ARG A 75 -7.92 5.94 -13.58
C ARG A 75 -6.57 6.65 -13.75
N ASN A 76 -6.34 7.76 -13.05
CA ASN A 76 -5.09 8.52 -13.13
C ASN A 76 -4.00 7.93 -12.23
N ARG A 77 -4.38 7.41 -11.05
CA ARG A 77 -3.42 6.81 -10.09
C ARG A 77 -3.09 5.34 -10.40
N SER A 78 -3.96 4.62 -11.10
CA SER A 78 -3.78 3.21 -11.42
C SER A 78 -2.99 3.01 -12.72
N CYS A 79 -2.33 1.87 -12.85
CA CYS A 79 -1.65 1.47 -14.07
C CYS A 79 -1.88 -0.04 -14.37
N GLY A 80 -1.45 -0.50 -15.54
CA GLY A 80 -1.64 -1.90 -15.93
C GLY A 80 -0.64 -2.85 -15.25
N ALA A 81 -1.11 -4.03 -14.84
CA ALA A 81 -0.31 -5.09 -14.22
C ALA A 81 0.94 -5.46 -15.04
N ALA A 82 0.82 -5.51 -16.37
CA ALA A 82 1.92 -5.78 -17.29
C ALA A 82 3.15 -4.86 -17.12
N ARG A 83 3.00 -3.65 -16.54
CA ARG A 83 4.14 -2.75 -16.26
C ARG A 83 5.12 -3.34 -15.25
N PHE A 84 4.65 -4.24 -14.39
CA PHE A 84 5.46 -4.91 -13.36
C PHE A 84 6.08 -6.21 -13.85
N ALA A 85 5.69 -6.73 -15.02
CA ALA A 85 6.19 -7.99 -15.55
C ALA A 85 7.72 -8.02 -15.71
N ARG A 86 8.34 -6.85 -15.98
CA ARG A 86 9.80 -6.74 -16.05
C ARG A 86 10.52 -7.01 -14.73
N LEU A 87 9.87 -6.79 -13.58
CA LEU A 87 10.43 -7.13 -12.27
C LEU A 87 10.50 -8.65 -12.08
N ALA A 88 9.55 -9.39 -12.65
CA ALA A 88 9.47 -10.84 -12.51
C ALA A 88 10.62 -11.59 -13.21
N VAL A 89 11.21 -10.98 -14.24
CA VAL A 89 12.32 -11.57 -15.01
C VAL A 89 13.70 -11.13 -14.52
N ALA A 90 13.76 -10.28 -13.50
CA ALA A 90 15.02 -9.88 -12.90
C ALA A 90 15.66 -11.08 -12.16
N PRO A 91 16.99 -11.26 -12.25
CA PRO A 91 17.66 -12.36 -11.58
C PRO A 91 17.52 -12.24 -10.06
N ASN A 92 17.30 -13.39 -9.39
CA ASN A 92 17.17 -13.48 -7.93
C ASN A 92 16.04 -12.60 -7.35
N VAL A 93 14.93 -12.47 -8.06
CA VAL A 93 13.72 -11.79 -7.58
C VAL A 93 12.57 -12.77 -7.47
N GLY A 94 11.92 -12.80 -6.31
CA GLY A 94 10.61 -13.39 -6.11
C GLY A 94 9.55 -12.29 -6.14
N LEU A 95 8.66 -12.32 -7.14
CA LEU A 95 7.60 -11.31 -7.28
C LEU A 95 6.32 -11.79 -6.58
N PHE A 96 5.71 -10.92 -5.78
CA PHE A 96 4.50 -11.22 -5.00
C PHE A 96 3.39 -10.22 -5.33
N ASN A 97 2.22 -10.70 -5.71
CA ASN A 97 1.05 -9.87 -5.89
C ASN A 97 0.41 -9.54 -4.53
N LEU A 98 0.32 -8.26 -4.21
CA LEU A 98 -0.41 -7.72 -3.04
C LEU A 98 -1.70 -7.00 -3.46
N GLN A 99 -2.01 -6.93 -4.77
CA GLN A 99 -3.23 -6.30 -5.29
C GLN A 99 -4.47 -7.10 -4.88
N LYS A 100 -5.30 -6.51 -4.03
CA LYS A 100 -6.65 -7.01 -3.78
C LYS A 100 -7.52 -6.91 -5.02
N ASP A 101 -8.40 -7.90 -5.17
CA ASP A 101 -9.44 -7.97 -6.21
C ASP A 101 -8.90 -7.87 -7.64
N ALA A 102 -7.68 -8.39 -7.86
CA ALA A 102 -7.08 -8.50 -9.18
C ALA A 102 -7.92 -9.43 -10.07
N SER A 103 -8.25 -8.96 -11.28
CA SER A 103 -8.94 -9.82 -12.25
C SER A 103 -8.02 -10.92 -12.77
N SER A 104 -8.59 -12.04 -13.19
CA SER A 104 -7.84 -13.14 -13.82
C SER A 104 -7.04 -12.68 -15.04
N ALA A 105 -7.57 -11.72 -15.80
CA ALA A 105 -6.90 -11.10 -16.94
C ALA A 105 -5.69 -10.23 -16.54
N ALA A 106 -5.69 -9.62 -15.35
CA ALA A 106 -4.54 -8.90 -14.83
C ALA A 106 -3.47 -9.88 -14.30
N LEU A 107 -3.89 -10.92 -13.57
CA LEU A 107 -3.00 -11.95 -13.03
C LEU A 107 -2.30 -12.74 -14.15
N SER A 108 -2.97 -13.00 -15.27
CA SER A 108 -2.36 -13.69 -16.42
C SER A 108 -1.23 -12.89 -17.08
N GLN A 109 -1.14 -11.58 -16.85
CA GLN A 109 -0.01 -10.73 -17.28
C GLN A 109 1.22 -10.87 -16.37
N LEU A 110 1.07 -11.52 -15.21
CA LEU A 110 2.10 -11.71 -14.19
C LEU A 110 2.23 -13.19 -13.81
N PRO A 111 2.49 -14.10 -14.77
CA PRO A 111 2.45 -15.55 -14.54
C PRO A 111 3.51 -16.08 -13.57
N LEU A 112 4.54 -15.27 -13.30
CA LEU A 112 5.63 -15.60 -12.37
C LEU A 112 5.43 -15.00 -10.96
N ALA A 113 4.38 -14.19 -10.77
CA ALA A 113 4.09 -13.61 -9.46
C ALA A 113 3.33 -14.63 -8.60
N VAL A 114 3.75 -14.78 -7.35
CA VAL A 114 2.98 -15.51 -6.35
C VAL A 114 1.84 -14.64 -5.89
N ASP A 115 0.60 -15.12 -6.03
CA ASP A 115 -0.58 -14.37 -5.62
C ASP A 115 -0.86 -14.50 -4.11
N LEU A 116 -0.61 -13.42 -3.36
CA LEU A 116 -0.91 -13.39 -1.93
C LEU A 116 -2.30 -12.84 -1.63
N ALA A 117 -2.95 -12.16 -2.58
CA ALA A 117 -4.21 -11.46 -2.38
C ALA A 117 -5.35 -12.30 -1.76
N PRO A 118 -5.48 -13.61 -2.07
CA PRO A 118 -6.47 -14.49 -1.43
C PRO A 118 -6.25 -14.71 0.07
N HIS A 119 -5.09 -14.34 0.61
CA HIS A 119 -4.74 -14.51 2.02
C HIS A 119 -4.60 -13.17 2.77
N LEU A 120 -4.91 -12.05 2.10
CA LEU A 120 -4.84 -10.69 2.67
C LEU A 120 -6.25 -10.22 3.08
N ASP A 121 -6.83 -10.89 4.06
CA ASP A 121 -8.24 -10.68 4.44
C ASP A 121 -8.47 -9.42 5.29
N ASP A 122 -7.41 -8.93 5.94
CA ASP A 122 -7.41 -7.71 6.73
C ASP A 122 -6.08 -6.95 6.61
N PHE A 123 -6.01 -5.77 7.26
CA PHE A 123 -4.79 -4.96 7.29
C PHE A 123 -3.66 -5.62 8.08
N GLY A 124 -3.96 -6.51 9.03
CA GLY A 124 -2.95 -7.24 9.81
C GLY A 124 -2.21 -8.27 8.94
N ALA A 125 -2.95 -9.05 8.16
CA ALA A 125 -2.41 -9.99 7.17
C ALA A 125 -1.64 -9.25 6.07
N THR A 126 -2.17 -8.12 5.60
CA THR A 126 -1.50 -7.24 4.64
C THR A 126 -0.17 -6.71 5.19
N ALA A 127 -0.16 -6.18 6.41
CA ALA A 127 1.05 -5.70 7.07
C ALA A 127 2.06 -6.83 7.31
N PHE A 128 1.59 -8.03 7.69
CA PHE A 128 2.45 -9.20 7.87
C PHE A 128 3.17 -9.60 6.58
N ALA A 129 2.47 -9.56 5.45
CA ALA A 129 3.05 -9.83 4.14
C ALA A 129 4.01 -8.70 3.72
N ALA A 130 3.60 -7.44 3.90
CA ALA A 130 4.38 -6.27 3.53
C ALA A 130 5.73 -6.20 4.25
N GLU A 131 5.78 -6.44 5.57
CA GLU A 131 7.04 -6.47 6.35
C GLU A 131 8.02 -7.57 5.91
N ARG A 132 7.56 -8.56 5.13
CA ARG A 132 8.39 -9.64 4.61
C ARG A 132 8.87 -9.40 3.18
N MET A 133 8.51 -8.27 2.59
CA MET A 133 9.04 -7.84 1.31
C MET A 133 10.32 -7.04 1.54
N ASP A 134 11.32 -7.23 0.69
CA ASP A 134 12.52 -6.39 0.66
C ASP A 134 12.24 -5.04 0.00
N LEU A 135 11.25 -5.01 -0.90
CA LEU A 135 10.76 -3.82 -1.57
C LEU A 135 9.29 -4.01 -1.93
N ILE A 136 8.49 -2.95 -1.79
CA ILE A 136 7.17 -2.88 -2.39
C ILE A 136 7.20 -1.81 -3.47
N VAL A 137 6.71 -2.15 -4.66
CA VAL A 137 6.49 -1.20 -5.77
C VAL A 137 4.99 -1.07 -5.97
N THR A 138 4.43 0.09 -5.71
CA THR A 138 2.97 0.28 -5.76
C THR A 138 2.59 1.63 -6.34
N VAL A 139 1.33 1.78 -6.76
CA VAL A 139 0.71 3.09 -6.98
C VAL A 139 0.22 3.69 -5.65
N ASP A 140 -0.38 4.89 -5.67
CA ASP A 140 -0.99 5.50 -4.46
C ASP A 140 -2.11 4.61 -3.89
N THR A 141 -1.76 3.74 -2.94
CA THR A 141 -2.63 2.78 -2.25
C THR A 141 -2.27 2.70 -0.77
N ALA A 142 -3.07 1.97 0.02
CA ALA A 142 -2.80 1.75 1.44
C ALA A 142 -1.47 1.03 1.74
N LEU A 143 -0.81 0.45 0.72
CA LEU A 143 0.50 -0.18 0.86
C LEU A 143 1.67 0.81 0.87
N ALA A 144 1.44 2.11 0.60
CA ALA A 144 2.51 3.10 0.45
C ALA A 144 3.18 3.49 1.79
N HIS A 145 3.99 2.58 2.34
CA HIS A 145 4.80 2.78 3.55
C HIS A 145 6.06 1.89 3.59
N PRO A 146 7.25 2.45 3.86
CA PRO A 146 8.35 2.66 2.89
C PRO A 146 8.28 1.83 1.60
N VAL A 147 8.11 2.50 0.46
CA VAL A 147 7.91 1.84 -0.85
C VAL A 147 8.57 2.61 -1.98
N TRP A 148 8.63 1.98 -3.16
CA TRP A 148 8.73 2.72 -4.42
C TRP A 148 7.34 3.01 -4.94
N LEU A 149 7.01 4.31 -5.00
CA LEU A 149 5.70 4.77 -5.40
C LEU A 149 5.70 5.19 -6.87
N LEU A 150 4.80 4.63 -7.65
CA LEU A 150 4.51 5.03 -9.02
C LEU A 150 3.46 6.15 -8.99
N LEU A 151 3.88 7.35 -9.36
CA LEU A 151 3.03 8.54 -9.37
C LEU A 151 2.66 8.94 -10.80
N PRO A 152 1.42 9.45 -11.03
CA PRO A 152 1.08 10.07 -12.29
C PRO A 152 1.81 11.40 -12.48
N CYS A 153 1.80 11.92 -13.70
CA CYS A 153 2.42 13.21 -14.05
C CYS A 153 1.91 14.38 -13.19
N ALA A 154 0.62 14.36 -12.84
CA ALA A 154 0.01 15.28 -11.88
C ALA A 154 -0.43 14.47 -10.64
N PRO A 155 0.47 14.26 -9.66
CA PRO A 155 0.16 13.51 -8.45
C PRO A 155 -0.78 14.29 -7.53
N GLU A 156 -1.33 13.58 -6.56
CA GLU A 156 -2.08 14.20 -5.47
C GLU A 156 -1.12 14.94 -4.55
N TRP A 157 -1.54 16.08 -3.99
CA TRP A 157 -0.67 17.04 -3.28
C TRP A 157 0.10 16.47 -2.08
N ARG A 158 -0.27 15.29 -1.57
CA ARG A 158 0.46 14.58 -0.51
C ARG A 158 1.84 14.05 -0.94
N TRP A 159 2.13 14.01 -2.25
CA TRP A 159 3.38 13.53 -2.85
C TRP A 159 4.10 14.65 -3.60
#